data_AF-A0A4R8XDR7-F1
#
_entry.id   AF-A0A4R8XDR7-F1
#
_cell.length_a   1.000
_cell.length_b   1.000
_cell.length_c   1.000
_cell.angle_alpha   90.00
_cell.angle_beta   90.00
_cell.angle_gamma   90.00
#
_symmetry.space_group_name_H-M   'P 1'
#
loop_
_entity.id
_entity.type
_entity.pdbx_description
1 polymer ?
#
loop_
_entity_poly.entity_id
_entity_poly.type
_entity_poly.pdbx_seq_one_letter_code
_entity_poly.pdbx_strand_id
1 'polypeptide(L)'
;MVIADAQGLIGLLDLVPKSDQKPLFDNVTRCFESGRLRFPQEVIEELHIIARNDFISGWGTGLGATRDAYTADIAYLRPLMALVACLGFSEGFEALDNKDPAIIHVGRLAFELQDRKVPFCILSTDSGTNPLVPTMEQLCDEAGWAMEGPAKCAELLSLLEF
;
A
#
# COMPACT_ATOMS: atom_id res chain seq x y z
N MET A 1 4.54 -9.74 -7.10
CA MET A 1 4.50 -9.26 -5.70
C MET A 1 3.37 -8.25 -5.58
N VAL A 2 2.73 -8.13 -4.42
CA VAL A 2 1.70 -7.10 -4.17
C VAL A 2 2.28 -6.09 -3.18
N ILE A 3 2.29 -4.80 -3.53
CA ILE A 3 2.50 -3.71 -2.57
C ILE A 3 1.13 -3.15 -2.23
N ALA A 4 0.79 -3.01 -0.96
CA ALA A 4 -0.50 -2.46 -0.55
C ALA A 4 -0.38 -1.09 0.13
N ASP A 5 -1.38 -0.23 -0.08
CA ASP A 5 -1.64 0.91 0.79
C ASP A 5 -2.73 0.56 1.85
N ALA A 6 -3.07 1.50 2.71
CA ALA A 6 -4.03 1.25 3.78
C ALA A 6 -5.44 0.97 3.24
N GLN A 7 -5.88 1.70 2.22
CA GLN A 7 -7.20 1.53 1.63
C GLN A 7 -7.36 0.16 0.94
N GLY A 8 -6.35 -0.28 0.20
CA GLY A 8 -6.32 -1.59 -0.43
C GLY A 8 -6.33 -2.74 0.59
N LEU A 9 -5.62 -2.60 1.71
CA LEU A 9 -5.69 -3.57 2.81
C LEU A 9 -7.08 -3.63 3.45
N ILE A 10 -7.75 -2.49 3.64
CA ILE A 10 -9.14 -2.47 4.11
C ILE A 10 -10.06 -3.15 3.10
N GLY A 11 -9.93 -2.82 1.82
CA GLY A 11 -10.72 -3.42 0.75
C GLY A 11 -10.56 -4.94 0.65
N LEU A 12 -9.39 -5.51 1.01
CA LEU A 12 -9.22 -6.96 1.11
C LEU A 12 -10.10 -7.58 2.19
N LEU A 13 -10.29 -6.89 3.31
CA LEU A 13 -11.09 -7.39 4.43
C LEU A 13 -12.58 -7.31 4.15
N ASP A 14 -12.99 -6.34 3.34
CA ASP A 14 -14.37 -6.17 2.92
C ASP A 14 -14.83 -7.26 1.92
N LEU A 15 -13.91 -8.08 1.41
CA LEU A 15 -14.24 -9.25 0.58
C LEU A 15 -14.95 -10.35 1.37
N VAL A 16 -14.81 -10.38 2.70
CA VAL A 16 -15.37 -11.43 3.55
C VAL A 16 -16.16 -10.86 4.73
N PRO A 17 -17.20 -11.55 5.23
CA PRO A 17 -17.88 -11.16 6.45
C PRO A 17 -16.92 -11.10 7.64
N LYS A 18 -17.22 -10.24 8.64
CA LYS A 18 -16.41 -10.09 9.87
C LYS A 18 -16.14 -11.42 10.61
N SER A 19 -17.02 -12.42 10.49
CA SER A 19 -16.83 -13.77 11.05
C SER A 19 -15.66 -14.53 10.45
N ASP A 20 -15.32 -14.25 9.19
CA ASP A 20 -14.33 -14.99 8.40
C ASP A 20 -13.02 -14.22 8.22
N GLN A 21 -12.92 -13.02 8.80
CA GLN A 21 -11.72 -12.18 8.72
C GLN A 21 -10.51 -12.81 9.41
N LYS A 22 -10.70 -13.59 10.49
CA LYS A 22 -9.57 -14.19 11.22
C LYS A 22 -8.76 -15.17 10.33
N PRO A 23 -9.37 -16.18 9.67
CA PRO A 23 -8.67 -17.01 8.69
C PRO A 23 -8.00 -16.20 7.57
N LEU A 24 -8.66 -15.14 7.09
CA LEU A 24 -8.09 -14.25 6.08
C LEU A 24 -6.80 -13.58 6.60
N PHE A 25 -6.79 -13.06 7.84
CA PHE A 25 -5.59 -12.48 8.44
C PHE A 25 -4.45 -13.47 8.60
N ASP A 26 -4.72 -14.73 8.94
CA ASP A 26 -3.68 -15.77 8.99
C ASP A 26 -3.03 -15.94 7.61
N ASN A 27 -3.83 -15.95 6.54
CA ASN A 27 -3.32 -16.05 5.16
C ASN A 27 -2.57 -14.78 4.71
N VAL A 28 -3.09 -13.60 5.05
CA VAL A 28 -2.44 -12.30 4.77
C VAL A 28 -1.09 -12.22 5.49
N THR A 29 -1.02 -12.66 6.75
CA THR A 29 0.22 -12.71 7.54
C THR A 29 1.26 -13.62 6.86
N ARG A 30 0.87 -14.83 6.43
CA ARG A 30 1.78 -15.73 5.69
C ARG A 30 2.26 -15.10 4.37
N CYS A 31 1.39 -14.38 3.66
CA CYS A 31 1.77 -13.68 2.44
C CYS A 31 2.76 -12.55 2.72
N PHE A 32 2.61 -11.86 3.84
CA PHE A 32 3.54 -10.82 4.29
C PHE A 32 4.91 -11.39 4.69
N GLU A 33 4.92 -12.45 5.50
CA GLU A 33 6.13 -13.13 5.96
C GLU A 33 6.92 -13.80 4.81
N SER A 34 6.22 -14.34 3.81
CA SER A 34 6.83 -14.88 2.59
C SER A 34 7.26 -13.79 1.58
N GLY A 35 6.93 -12.51 1.85
CA GLY A 35 7.25 -11.37 1.01
C GLY A 35 6.44 -11.29 -0.29
N ARG A 36 5.33 -12.04 -0.40
CA ARG A 36 4.37 -11.95 -1.52
C ARG A 36 3.52 -10.69 -1.43
N LEU A 37 3.18 -10.27 -0.21
CA LEU A 37 2.54 -9.00 0.13
C LEU A 37 3.55 -8.12 0.89
N ARG A 38 3.64 -6.84 0.56
CA ARG A 38 4.52 -5.87 1.24
C ARG A 38 3.79 -4.54 1.42
N PHE A 39 4.15 -3.83 2.46
CA PHE A 39 3.75 -2.44 2.68
C PHE A 39 4.70 -1.82 3.70
N PRO A 40 4.95 -0.51 3.62
CA PRO A 40 5.81 0.18 4.56
C PRO A 40 5.12 0.40 5.91
N GLN A 41 5.89 0.71 6.96
CA GLN A 41 5.36 0.90 8.32
C GLN A 41 4.32 2.04 8.40
N GLU A 42 4.46 3.05 7.57
CA GLU A 42 3.58 4.21 7.49
C GLU A 42 2.15 3.80 7.06
N VAL A 43 1.99 2.71 6.30
CA VAL A 43 0.67 2.14 6.00
C VAL A 43 0.00 1.60 7.25
N ILE A 44 0.75 1.01 8.18
CA ILE A 44 0.20 0.58 9.47
C ILE A 44 -0.20 1.80 10.31
N GLU A 45 0.61 2.86 10.33
CA GLU A 45 0.27 4.09 11.05
C GLU A 45 -1.01 4.72 10.50
N GLU A 46 -1.15 4.78 9.17
CA GLU A 46 -2.37 5.23 8.50
C GLU A 46 -3.57 4.36 8.84
N LEU A 47 -3.43 3.02 8.84
CA LEU A 47 -4.48 2.10 9.27
C LEU A 47 -4.95 2.34 10.71
N HIS A 48 -4.06 2.74 11.62
CA HIS A 48 -4.46 3.10 12.99
C HIS A 48 -5.31 4.37 13.06
N ILE A 49 -5.19 5.26 12.07
CA ILE A 49 -5.97 6.49 11.97
C ILE A 49 -7.32 6.19 11.32
N ILE A 50 -7.32 5.52 10.15
CA ILE A 50 -8.53 5.35 9.33
C ILE A 50 -9.39 4.15 9.74
N ALA A 51 -8.80 3.11 10.33
CA ALA A 51 -9.47 1.86 10.73
C ALA A 51 -9.31 1.57 12.23
N ARG A 52 -9.27 2.62 13.06
CA ARG A 52 -8.97 2.57 14.51
C ARG A 52 -9.78 1.55 15.31
N ASN A 53 -11.02 1.29 14.91
CA ASN A 53 -11.93 0.38 15.62
C ASN A 53 -12.07 -1.00 14.97
N ASP A 54 -11.32 -1.26 13.89
CA ASP A 54 -11.33 -2.54 13.20
C ASP A 54 -10.11 -3.38 13.56
N PHE A 55 -10.26 -4.70 13.41
CA PHE A 55 -9.24 -5.70 13.76
C PHE A 55 -7.92 -5.48 13.02
N ILE A 56 -7.97 -4.86 11.83
CA ILE A 56 -6.79 -4.57 10.99
C ILE A 56 -5.76 -3.68 11.69
N SER A 57 -6.22 -2.73 12.51
CA SER A 57 -5.32 -1.83 13.25
C SER A 57 -4.47 -2.61 14.26
N GLY A 58 -5.09 -3.49 15.04
CA GLY A 58 -4.40 -4.37 15.98
C GLY A 58 -3.52 -5.42 15.30
N TRP A 59 -3.97 -5.97 14.18
CA TRP A 59 -3.18 -6.92 13.39
C TRP A 59 -1.86 -6.34 12.92
N GLY A 60 -1.86 -5.13 12.36
CA GLY A 60 -0.65 -4.46 11.86
C GLY A 60 0.42 -4.27 12.95
N THR A 61 0.00 -3.93 14.17
CA THR A 61 0.91 -3.83 15.33
C THR A 61 1.52 -5.18 15.71
N GLY A 62 0.80 -6.28 15.49
CA GLY A 62 1.22 -7.64 15.80
C GLY A 62 2.31 -8.22 14.89
N LEU A 63 2.61 -7.59 13.74
CA LEU A 63 3.59 -8.08 12.75
C LEU A 63 5.06 -7.99 13.21
N GLY A 64 5.34 -7.33 14.34
CA GLY A 64 6.62 -7.45 15.05
C GLY A 64 7.82 -6.80 14.36
N ALA A 65 8.95 -7.50 14.20
CA ALA A 65 10.16 -6.99 13.53
C ALA A 65 10.09 -7.09 12.00
N THR A 66 9.11 -7.84 11.48
CA THR A 66 8.95 -8.15 10.05
C THR A 66 8.54 -6.92 9.23
N ARG A 67 8.00 -5.88 9.89
CA ARG A 67 7.68 -4.57 9.29
C ARG A 67 8.92 -3.76 8.87
N ASP A 68 10.01 -3.85 9.63
CA ASP A 68 11.21 -3.03 9.39
C ASP A 68 11.96 -3.48 8.12
N ALA A 69 11.62 -4.66 7.59
CA ALA A 69 12.16 -5.18 6.34
C ALA A 69 11.65 -4.43 5.09
N TYR A 70 10.63 -3.58 5.23
CA TYR A 70 9.92 -2.96 4.12
C TYR A 70 9.94 -1.42 4.18
N THR A 71 11.01 -0.86 4.74
CA THR A 71 11.30 0.56 4.65
C THR A 71 11.80 0.91 3.24
N ALA A 72 11.09 1.78 2.55
CA ALA A 72 11.50 2.24 1.22
C ALA A 72 12.81 3.06 1.29
N ASP A 73 13.73 2.87 0.35
CA ASP A 73 14.96 3.66 0.32
C ASP A 73 14.67 5.15 0.02
N ILE A 74 15.35 6.04 0.75
CA ILE A 74 15.23 7.49 0.61
C ILE A 74 15.74 7.99 -0.74
N ALA A 75 16.61 7.22 -1.41
CA ALA A 75 17.08 7.50 -2.75
C ALA A 75 15.92 7.64 -3.77
N TYR A 76 14.81 6.92 -3.56
CA TYR A 76 13.65 6.94 -4.44
C TYR A 76 12.67 8.08 -4.17
N LEU A 77 12.94 8.97 -3.20
CA LEU A 77 12.11 10.15 -2.99
C LEU A 77 12.20 11.13 -4.16
N ARG A 78 13.40 11.39 -4.68
CA ARG A 78 13.61 12.30 -5.82
C ARG A 78 12.87 11.85 -7.09
N PRO A 79 12.98 10.60 -7.57
CA PRO A 79 12.22 10.15 -8.73
C PRO A 79 10.71 10.19 -8.49
N LEU A 80 10.25 9.88 -7.27
CA LEU A 80 8.84 10.05 -6.91
C LEU A 80 8.38 11.52 -7.02
N MET A 81 9.15 12.47 -6.48
CA MET A 81 8.80 13.90 -6.60
C MET A 81 8.81 14.38 -8.05
N ALA A 82 9.67 13.84 -8.90
CA ALA A 82 9.67 14.15 -10.32
C ALA A 82 8.38 13.66 -11.01
N LEU A 83 7.93 12.44 -10.70
CA LEU A 83 6.66 11.89 -11.17
C LEU A 83 5.46 12.75 -10.72
N VAL A 84 5.45 13.14 -9.45
CA VAL A 84 4.39 13.98 -8.87
C VAL A 84 4.35 15.37 -9.53
N ALA A 85 5.51 15.94 -9.83
CA ALA A 85 5.60 17.19 -10.59
C ALA A 85 5.07 17.04 -12.03
N CYS A 86 5.29 15.90 -12.70
CA CYS A 86 4.71 15.60 -14.01
C CYS A 86 3.19 15.57 -13.99
N LEU A 87 2.59 15.12 -12.89
CA LEU A 87 1.15 15.14 -12.64
C LEU A 87 0.58 16.54 -12.31
N GLY A 88 1.44 17.58 -12.25
CA GLY A 88 1.03 18.96 -11.98
C GLY A 88 1.03 19.36 -10.51
N PHE A 89 1.48 18.49 -9.61
CA PHE A 89 1.57 18.75 -8.17
C PHE A 89 2.98 19.27 -7.81
N SER A 90 3.19 20.58 -8.00
CA SER A 90 4.51 21.21 -7.82
C SER A 90 5.03 21.21 -6.38
N GLU A 91 4.14 21.13 -5.39
CA GLU A 91 4.48 21.08 -3.96
C GLU A 91 4.58 19.64 -3.43
N GLY A 92 4.34 18.64 -4.29
CA GLY A 92 4.47 17.24 -3.93
C GLY A 92 3.30 16.73 -3.08
N PHE A 93 3.64 16.10 -1.96
CA PHE A 93 2.69 15.61 -0.97
C PHE A 93 2.79 16.50 0.27
N GLU A 94 2.00 17.55 0.35
CA GLU A 94 1.94 18.37 1.57
C GLU A 94 1.04 17.71 2.62
N ALA A 95 1.60 17.40 3.78
CA ALA A 95 0.84 17.03 4.96
C ALA A 95 0.93 18.13 6.02
N LEU A 96 -0.22 18.50 6.59
CA LEU A 96 -0.33 19.58 7.57
C LEU A 96 0.44 19.31 8.88
N ASP A 97 0.84 18.06 9.14
CA ASP A 97 1.55 17.62 10.33
C ASP A 97 3.07 17.41 10.11
N ASN A 98 3.60 17.82 8.95
CA ASN A 98 4.98 17.60 8.52
C ASN A 98 5.42 16.12 8.49
N LYS A 99 4.48 15.17 8.46
CA LYS A 99 4.79 13.75 8.28
C LYS A 99 4.50 13.32 6.85
N ASP A 100 5.41 12.54 6.29
CA ASP A 100 5.21 11.95 4.97
C ASP A 100 3.99 11.01 4.99
N PRO A 101 2.97 11.21 4.14
CA PRO A 101 1.83 10.30 4.06
C PRO A 101 2.26 8.94 3.52
N ALA A 102 1.54 7.88 3.89
CA ALA A 102 1.89 6.50 3.56
C ALA A 102 2.06 6.26 2.04
N ILE A 103 1.30 6.98 1.22
CA ILE A 103 1.41 6.97 -0.25
C ILE A 103 2.84 7.29 -0.75
N ILE A 104 3.58 8.18 -0.08
CA ILE A 104 4.99 8.46 -0.41
C ILE A 104 5.83 7.20 -0.27
N HIS A 105 5.64 6.49 0.83
CA HIS A 105 6.44 5.32 1.15
C HIS A 105 6.09 4.14 0.23
N VAL A 106 4.81 3.99 -0.12
CA VAL A 106 4.36 3.01 -1.13
C VAL A 106 4.97 3.34 -2.50
N GLY A 107 4.90 4.60 -2.93
CA GLY A 107 5.48 5.03 -4.21
C GLY A 107 7.00 4.84 -4.27
N ARG A 108 7.72 5.15 -3.19
CA ARG A 108 9.17 4.90 -3.10
C ARG A 108 9.50 3.41 -3.19
N LEU A 109 8.73 2.56 -2.51
CA LEU A 109 8.91 1.11 -2.58
C LEU A 109 8.61 0.59 -4.00
N ALA A 110 7.60 1.13 -4.68
CA ALA A 110 7.30 0.78 -6.07
C ALA A 110 8.45 1.14 -7.02
N PHE A 111 9.01 2.35 -6.90
CA PHE A 111 10.20 2.75 -7.65
C PHE A 111 11.41 1.86 -7.38
N GLU A 112 11.65 1.50 -6.11
CA GLU A 112 12.72 0.57 -5.76
C GLU A 112 12.54 -0.78 -6.46
N LEU A 113 11.34 -1.36 -6.40
CA LEU A 113 11.07 -2.64 -7.06
C LEU A 113 11.20 -2.54 -8.58
N GLN A 114 10.78 -1.43 -9.17
CA GLN A 114 10.92 -1.16 -10.60
C GLN A 114 12.40 -1.09 -11.02
N ASP A 115 13.24 -0.36 -10.29
CA ASP A 115 14.68 -0.27 -10.56
C ASP A 115 15.35 -1.65 -10.46
N ARG A 116 14.95 -2.43 -9.45
CA ARG A 116 15.39 -3.81 -9.23
C ARG A 116 14.79 -4.82 -10.21
N LYS A 117 13.89 -4.39 -11.12
CA LYS A 117 13.17 -5.22 -12.10
C LYS A 117 12.39 -6.38 -11.45
N VAL A 118 11.86 -6.16 -10.25
CA VAL A 118 11.01 -7.13 -9.54
C VAL A 118 9.58 -6.91 -10.00
N PRO A 119 8.87 -7.93 -10.53
CA PRO A 119 7.47 -7.77 -10.92
C PRO A 119 6.55 -7.52 -9.72
N PHE A 120 5.79 -6.43 -9.77
CA PHE A 120 4.82 -6.07 -8.74
C PHE A 120 3.52 -5.50 -9.31
N CYS A 121 2.48 -5.48 -8.48
CA CYS A 121 1.30 -4.64 -8.64
C CYS A 121 1.01 -3.91 -7.33
N ILE A 122 0.29 -2.80 -7.45
CA ILE A 122 -0.19 -1.99 -6.32
C ILE A 122 -1.62 -2.42 -5.99
N LEU A 123 -1.85 -2.82 -4.75
CA LEU A 123 -3.17 -3.00 -4.17
C LEU A 123 -3.60 -1.67 -3.54
N SER A 124 -4.55 -1.01 -4.19
CA SER A 124 -5.16 0.22 -3.72
C SER A 124 -6.60 0.33 -4.22
N THR A 125 -7.40 1.11 -3.52
CA THR A 125 -8.71 1.59 -3.99
C THR A 125 -8.74 3.11 -4.16
N ASP A 126 -7.59 3.78 -3.95
CA ASP A 126 -7.44 5.22 -4.05
C ASP A 126 -7.43 5.66 -5.53
N SER A 127 -8.60 6.11 -5.98
CA SER A 127 -8.90 6.40 -7.39
C SER A 127 -9.58 7.76 -7.55
N GLY A 128 -9.64 8.25 -8.79
CA GLY A 128 -10.21 9.53 -9.14
C GLY A 128 -9.20 10.67 -9.06
N THR A 129 -9.70 11.87 -8.73
CA THR A 129 -8.91 13.11 -8.75
C THR A 129 -8.96 13.79 -7.38
N ASN A 130 -7.80 14.10 -6.84
CA ASN A 130 -7.67 14.91 -5.63
C ASN A 130 -6.93 16.22 -5.98
N PRO A 131 -7.46 17.40 -5.58
CA PRO A 131 -6.86 18.68 -5.96
C PRO A 131 -5.56 19.01 -5.22
N LEU A 132 -5.26 18.33 -4.12
CA LEU A 132 -4.14 18.67 -3.23
C LEU A 132 -2.95 17.71 -3.35
N VAL A 133 -3.23 16.43 -3.56
CA VAL A 133 -2.21 15.38 -3.69
C VAL A 133 -2.64 14.37 -4.76
N PRO A 134 -1.70 13.72 -5.47
CA PRO A 134 -2.07 12.71 -6.44
C PRO A 134 -2.65 11.47 -5.75
N THR A 135 -3.63 10.83 -6.39
CA THR A 135 -4.13 9.51 -5.98
C THR A 135 -3.16 8.40 -6.39
N MET A 136 -3.29 7.23 -5.77
CA MET A 136 -2.51 6.06 -6.17
C MET A 136 -2.76 5.67 -7.63
N GLU A 137 -4.00 5.79 -8.10
CA GLU A 137 -4.35 5.60 -9.52
C GLU A 137 -3.52 6.52 -10.43
N GLN A 138 -3.47 7.82 -10.13
CA GLN A 138 -2.69 8.78 -10.92
C GLN A 138 -1.19 8.46 -10.93
N LEU A 139 -0.64 8.04 -9.79
CA LEU A 139 0.77 7.62 -9.70
C LEU A 139 1.03 6.36 -10.55
N CYS A 140 0.14 5.38 -10.46
CA CYS A 140 0.26 4.12 -11.20
C CYS A 140 0.18 4.35 -12.72
N ASP A 141 -0.78 5.17 -13.16
CA ASP A 141 -0.97 5.49 -14.58
C ASP A 141 0.26 6.19 -15.17
N GLU A 142 0.78 7.23 -14.49
CA GLU A 142 1.94 7.98 -14.98
C GLU A 142 3.23 7.15 -14.92
N ALA A 143 3.41 6.31 -13.89
CA ALA A 143 4.60 5.47 -13.75
C ALA A 143 4.53 4.16 -14.56
N GLY A 144 3.35 3.80 -15.08
CA GLY A 144 3.09 2.53 -15.75
C GLY A 144 3.06 1.32 -14.80
N TRP A 145 2.68 1.52 -13.54
CA TRP A 145 2.51 0.43 -12.57
C TRP A 145 1.11 -0.19 -12.69
N ALA A 146 1.01 -1.51 -12.52
CA ALA A 146 -0.29 -2.17 -12.46
C ALA A 146 -0.95 -1.88 -11.11
N MET A 147 -2.09 -1.17 -11.12
CA MET A 147 -2.96 -1.04 -9.95
C MET A 147 -4.09 -2.07 -10.03
N GLU A 148 -4.25 -2.88 -8.99
CA GLU A 148 -5.19 -4.00 -8.94
C GLU A 148 -6.11 -3.87 -7.73
N GLY A 149 -7.39 -4.14 -7.95
CA GLY A 149 -8.40 -4.11 -6.88
C GLY A 149 -8.26 -5.28 -5.88
N PRO A 150 -8.93 -5.18 -4.72
CA PRO A 150 -8.84 -6.18 -3.66
C PRO A 150 -9.13 -7.62 -4.12
N ALA A 151 -10.18 -7.84 -4.91
CA ALA A 151 -10.54 -9.18 -5.37
C ALA A 151 -9.43 -9.83 -6.22
N LYS A 152 -8.81 -9.06 -7.12
CA LYS A 152 -7.72 -9.55 -7.97
C LYS A 152 -6.47 -9.84 -7.15
N CYS A 153 -6.14 -8.96 -6.22
CA CYS A 153 -5.02 -9.18 -5.30
C CYS A 153 -5.24 -10.38 -4.39
N ALA A 154 -6.47 -10.64 -3.93
CA ALA A 154 -6.80 -11.83 -3.15
C ALA A 154 -6.58 -13.12 -3.96
N GLU A 155 -6.94 -13.14 -5.25
CA GLU A 155 -6.64 -14.24 -6.17
C GLU A 155 -5.12 -14.44 -6.34
N LEU A 156 -4.38 -13.37 -6.64
CA LEU A 156 -2.91 -13.39 -6.84
C LEU A 156 -2.15 -13.87 -5.59
N LEU A 157 -2.67 -13.53 -4.41
CA LEU A 157 -2.12 -13.94 -3.13
C LEU A 157 -2.66 -15.30 -2.65
N SER A 158 -3.69 -15.84 -3.33
CA SER A 158 -4.36 -17.08 -2.95
C SER A 158 -4.92 -17.01 -1.52
N LEU A 159 -5.53 -15.89 -1.18
CA LEU A 159 -6.04 -15.61 0.18
C LEU A 159 -7.38 -16.28 0.47
N LEU A 160 -8.19 -16.45 -0.57
CA LEU A 160 -9.55 -16.99 -0.51
C LEU A 160 -9.63 -18.17 -1.48
N GLU A 161 -10.31 -19.23 -1.06
CA GLU A 161 -10.77 -20.28 -1.97
C GLU A 161 -12.04 -19.75 -2.63
N PHE A 162 -11.93 -19.34 -3.89
CA PHE A 162 -13.06 -18.90 -4.71
C PHE A 162 -13.69 -20.07 -5.46
#